data_AF-A0AA88Y8I3-F1
#
_entry.id   AF-A0AA88Y8I3-F1
#
_cell.length_a   1.000
_cell.length_b   1.000
_cell.length_c   1.000
_cell.angle_alpha   90.00
_cell.angle_beta   90.00
_cell.angle_gamma   90.00
#
_symmetry.space_group_name_H-M   'P 1'
#
loop_
_entity.id
_entity.type
_entity.pdbx_description
1 polymer ?
#
loop_
_entity_poly.entity_id
_entity_poly.type
_entity_poly.pdbx_seq_one_letter_code
_entity_poly.pdbx_strand_id
1 'polypeptide(L)'
;MDNLKIVVSSKQRTQASASSFVEGLATSVPVTENDNVEPVIDDIALRFHDNCDKYKVSVDKNDSAMAEYHKFKKGPEVSSLCSEMTEKLGIPIDPDDVNTIFQLCALEEAVTDRDSDWCQFLNEENLQIIQYMNDLKQYWKKAYGYNITASMSCPLVSGMFQRFEDVIRKNEAGKDHNCSNFCDSGDNGEGGGSDDPFSYYVKVLVNEVTIEIPACNDTLCRYEQFRDFYKHYADHCDFHGLCRVDENKHDEL
;
A
#
# COMPACT_ATOMS: atom_id res chain seq x y z
N MET A 1 17.28 -13.47 -14.90
CA MET A 1 16.23 -13.35 -13.89
C MET A 1 15.28 -14.48 -14.22
N ASP A 2 15.18 -15.50 -13.37
CA ASP A 2 14.25 -16.59 -13.67
C ASP A 2 12.84 -16.16 -13.24
N ASN A 3 11.97 -15.94 -14.24
CA ASN A 3 10.53 -15.75 -14.16
C ASN A 3 10.05 -14.44 -13.51
N LEU A 4 10.18 -13.31 -14.24
CA LEU A 4 9.43 -12.10 -13.91
C LEU A 4 7.91 -12.40 -13.95
N LYS A 5 7.22 -12.20 -12.83
CA LYS A 5 5.77 -12.34 -12.72
C LYS A 5 5.14 -10.99 -12.38
N ILE A 6 4.38 -10.46 -13.33
CA ILE A 6 3.62 -9.22 -13.16
C ILE A 6 2.21 -9.56 -12.67
N VAL A 7 1.78 -8.93 -11.57
CA VAL A 7 0.44 -9.10 -11.00
C VAL A 7 -0.26 -7.76 -10.99
N VAL A 8 -1.51 -7.71 -11.46
CA VAL A 8 -2.29 -6.48 -11.62
C VAL A 8 -3.71 -6.67 -11.12
N SER A 9 -4.40 -5.56 -10.85
CA SER A 9 -5.83 -5.60 -10.61
C SER A 9 -6.60 -5.70 -11.94
N SER A 10 -7.88 -6.06 -11.86
CA SER A 10 -8.78 -6.12 -13.02
C SER A 10 -9.04 -4.75 -13.68
N LYS A 11 -8.56 -3.63 -13.12
CA LYS A 11 -8.76 -2.30 -13.69
C LYS A 11 -7.89 -2.07 -14.93
N GLN A 12 -8.50 -1.58 -16.00
CA GLN A 12 -7.79 -1.22 -17.24
C GLN A 12 -6.58 -0.30 -16.98
N ARG A 13 -6.76 0.75 -16.18
CA ARG A 13 -5.66 1.67 -15.83
C ARG A 13 -4.48 0.99 -15.14
N THR A 14 -4.73 -0.02 -14.29
CA THR A 14 -3.63 -0.73 -13.60
C THR A 14 -2.89 -1.67 -14.54
N GLN A 15 -3.60 -2.27 -15.50
CA GLN A 15 -2.99 -3.07 -16.56
C GLN A 15 -2.13 -2.19 -17.47
N ALA A 16 -2.64 -1.02 -17.90
CA ALA A 16 -1.91 -0.07 -18.72
C ALA A 16 -0.62 0.42 -18.03
N SER A 17 -0.69 0.81 -16.75
CA SER A 17 0.49 1.20 -15.98
C SER A 17 1.52 0.08 -15.88
N ALA A 18 1.09 -1.17 -15.68
CA ALA A 18 2.00 -2.31 -15.64
C ALA A 18 2.68 -2.55 -17.00
N SER A 19 1.94 -2.43 -18.10
CA SER A 19 2.51 -2.53 -19.45
C SER A 19 3.58 -1.47 -19.69
N SER A 20 3.29 -0.20 -19.36
CA SER A 20 4.27 0.89 -19.49
C SER A 20 5.49 0.69 -18.58
N PHE A 21 5.30 0.16 -17.36
CA PHE A 21 6.39 -0.17 -16.46
C PHE A 21 7.32 -1.25 -17.06
N VAL A 22 6.74 -2.32 -17.60
CA VAL A 22 7.52 -3.40 -18.23
C VAL A 22 8.26 -2.91 -19.47
N GLU A 23 7.61 -2.10 -20.30
CA GLU A 23 8.24 -1.48 -21.47
C GLU A 23 9.48 -0.65 -21.06
N GLY A 24 9.33 0.21 -20.06
CA GLY A 24 10.43 0.99 -19.50
C GLY A 24 11.54 0.10 -18.91
N LEU A 25 11.17 -0.92 -18.13
CA LEU A 25 12.13 -1.86 -17.53
C LEU A 25 12.94 -2.62 -18.58
N ALA A 26 12.31 -3.04 -19.68
CA ALA A 26 12.95 -3.77 -20.78
C ALA A 26 14.04 -2.96 -21.50
N THR A 27 14.02 -1.62 -21.39
CA THR A 27 15.10 -0.77 -21.92
C THR A 27 16.39 -0.86 -21.10
N SER A 28 16.27 -1.21 -19.82
CA SER A 28 17.37 -1.20 -18.84
C SER A 28 17.81 -2.61 -18.42
N VAL A 29 16.91 -3.60 -18.52
CA VAL A 29 17.15 -4.99 -18.11
C VAL A 29 16.75 -5.92 -19.26
N PRO A 30 17.58 -6.93 -19.62
CA PRO A 30 17.19 -7.91 -20.64
C PRO A 30 16.01 -8.75 -20.15
N VAL A 31 14.81 -8.46 -20.64
CA VAL A 31 13.62 -9.29 -20.46
C VAL A 31 13.65 -10.35 -21.55
N THR A 32 13.55 -11.63 -21.20
CA THR A 32 13.67 -12.76 -22.13
C THR A 32 12.29 -13.29 -22.53
N GLU A 33 12.19 -14.03 -23.64
CA GLU A 33 10.94 -14.70 -24.07
C GLU A 33 10.37 -15.69 -23.04
N ASN A 34 11.19 -16.13 -22.06
CA ASN A 34 10.76 -17.02 -20.97
C ASN A 34 10.12 -16.27 -19.79
N ASP A 35 10.21 -14.94 -19.76
CA ASP A 35 9.50 -14.16 -18.75
C ASP A 35 8.01 -14.13 -19.10
N ASN A 36 7.15 -14.57 -18.17
CA ASN A 36 5.70 -14.44 -18.33
C ASN A 36 5.33 -12.96 -18.18
N VAL A 37 5.48 -12.21 -19.27
CA VAL A 37 5.18 -10.76 -19.33
C VAL A 37 3.67 -10.49 -19.28
N GLU A 38 2.83 -11.49 -19.59
CA GLU A 38 1.38 -11.34 -19.46
C GLU A 38 0.97 -11.10 -18.00
N PRO A 39 0.31 -9.97 -17.69
CA PRO A 39 -0.08 -9.66 -16.33
C PRO A 39 -1.11 -10.67 -15.81
N VAL A 40 -0.87 -11.21 -14.62
CA VAL A 40 -1.85 -12.06 -13.90
C VAL A 40 -2.79 -11.16 -13.10
N ILE A 41 -4.09 -11.32 -13.30
CA ILE A 41 -5.10 -10.58 -12.53
C ILE A 41 -5.29 -11.22 -11.15
N ASP A 42 -5.14 -10.43 -10.09
CA ASP A 42 -5.40 -10.86 -8.71
C ASP A 42 -6.05 -9.73 -7.89
N ASP A 43 -7.38 -9.70 -7.91
CA ASP A 43 -8.16 -8.71 -7.17
C ASP A 43 -8.29 -9.04 -5.67
N ILE A 44 -8.05 -10.29 -5.25
CA ILE A 44 -8.06 -10.63 -3.82
C ILE A 44 -6.83 -10.01 -3.15
N ALA A 45 -5.65 -10.14 -3.76
CA ALA A 45 -4.43 -9.56 -3.22
C ALA A 45 -4.35 -8.04 -3.43
N LEU A 46 -4.79 -7.51 -4.58
CA LEU A 46 -4.58 -6.10 -4.91
C LEU A 46 -5.81 -5.20 -4.68
N ARG A 47 -6.99 -5.78 -4.53
CA ARG A 47 -8.25 -5.08 -4.29
C ARG A 47 -9.09 -5.78 -3.21
N PHE A 48 -8.42 -6.25 -2.16
CA PHE A 48 -9.05 -6.87 -0.99
C PHE A 48 -10.24 -6.05 -0.45
N HIS A 49 -10.15 -4.72 -0.45
CA HIS A 49 -11.23 -3.82 0.00
C HIS A 49 -12.51 -3.96 -0.82
N ASP A 50 -12.40 -4.13 -2.14
CA ASP A 50 -13.54 -4.34 -3.03
C ASP A 50 -14.08 -5.77 -2.95
N ASN A 51 -13.35 -6.70 -2.35
CA ASN A 51 -13.73 -8.10 -2.20
C ASN A 51 -14.08 -8.48 -0.76
N CYS A 52 -14.14 -7.50 0.15
CA CYS A 52 -14.43 -7.72 1.56
C CYS A 52 -15.82 -7.17 1.93
N ASP A 53 -16.83 -8.03 1.98
CA ASP A 53 -18.21 -7.59 2.20
C ASP A 53 -18.45 -7.02 3.61
N LYS A 54 -17.79 -7.61 4.63
CA LYS A 54 -17.80 -7.04 5.98
C LYS A 54 -17.29 -5.60 5.99
N TYR A 55 -16.14 -5.32 5.38
CA TYR A 55 -15.60 -3.96 5.26
C TYR A 55 -16.55 -3.02 4.51
N LYS A 56 -17.18 -3.50 3.42
CA LYS A 56 -18.12 -2.67 2.66
C LYS A 56 -19.30 -2.20 3.51
N VAL A 57 -19.84 -3.10 4.33
CA VAL A 57 -21.02 -2.81 5.15
C VAL A 57 -20.64 -2.07 6.43
N SER A 58 -19.55 -2.45 7.09
CA SER A 58 -19.18 -1.89 8.39
C SER A 58 -18.46 -0.55 8.27
N VAL A 59 -17.67 -0.31 7.21
CA VAL A 59 -16.86 0.91 7.04
C VAL A 59 -17.24 1.68 5.76
N ASP A 60 -17.09 1.08 4.57
CA ASP A 60 -17.15 1.81 3.29
C ASP A 60 -18.48 2.55 3.07
N LYS A 61 -19.59 1.89 3.43
CA LYS A 61 -20.97 2.36 3.30
C LYS A 61 -21.59 2.80 4.64
N ASN A 62 -20.80 2.84 5.71
CA ASN A 62 -21.29 3.22 7.03
C ASN A 62 -20.89 4.66 7.36
N ASP A 63 -21.87 5.56 7.35
CA ASP A 63 -21.62 6.98 7.65
C ASP A 63 -21.13 7.19 9.09
N SER A 64 -21.47 6.32 10.05
CA SER A 64 -20.95 6.43 11.41
C SER A 64 -19.45 6.14 11.48
N ALA A 65 -18.93 5.36 10.53
CA ALA A 65 -17.49 5.08 10.42
C ALA A 65 -16.69 6.33 10.00
N MET A 66 -17.39 7.36 9.52
CA MET A 66 -16.81 8.59 8.99
C MET A 66 -17.12 9.80 9.88
N ALA A 67 -17.45 9.57 11.17
CA ALA A 67 -17.91 10.61 12.08
C ALA A 67 -16.96 11.82 12.18
N GLU A 68 -15.66 11.58 12.35
CA GLU A 68 -14.67 12.66 12.46
C GLU A 68 -14.47 13.41 11.14
N TYR A 69 -14.52 12.71 10.00
CA TYR A 69 -14.52 13.35 8.68
C TYR A 69 -15.74 14.26 8.51
N HIS A 70 -16.94 13.78 8.87
CA HIS A 70 -18.16 14.58 8.77
C HIS A 70 -18.18 15.77 9.74
N LYS A 71 -17.60 15.59 10.93
CA LYS A 71 -17.43 16.67 11.90
C LYS A 71 -16.51 17.76 11.37
N PHE A 72 -15.35 17.40 10.80
CA PHE A 72 -14.43 18.36 10.19
C PHE A 72 -15.03 19.02 8.93
N LYS A 73 -15.67 18.24 8.05
CA LYS A 73 -16.35 18.75 6.85
C LYS A 73 -17.43 19.79 7.16
N LYS A 74 -18.08 19.70 8.33
CA LYS A 74 -19.07 20.67 8.84
C LYS A 74 -18.45 21.72 9.78
N GLY A 75 -17.13 21.71 9.94
CA GLY A 75 -16.39 22.58 10.83
C GLY A 75 -16.27 24.01 10.31
N PRO A 76 -15.82 24.94 11.17
CA PRO A 76 -15.66 26.35 10.82
C PRO A 76 -14.61 26.57 9.72
N GLU A 77 -13.55 25.77 9.67
CA GLU A 77 -12.47 25.88 8.69
C GLU A 77 -13.02 25.65 7.26
N VAL A 78 -13.75 24.55 7.06
CA VAL A 78 -14.36 24.23 5.77
C VAL A 78 -15.49 25.19 5.43
N SER A 79 -16.27 25.62 6.42
CA SER A 79 -17.35 26.61 6.20
C SER A 79 -16.82 27.98 5.76
N SER A 80 -15.70 28.41 6.35
CA SER A 80 -15.02 29.64 5.96
C SER A 80 -14.49 29.54 4.53
N LEU A 81 -13.84 28.42 4.20
CA LEU A 81 -13.35 28.13 2.85
C LEU A 81 -14.48 28.16 1.79
N CYS A 82 -15.62 27.53 2.07
CA CYS A 82 -16.77 27.55 1.16
C CYS A 82 -17.30 28.99 0.97
N SER A 83 -17.32 29.80 2.03
CA SER A 83 -17.77 31.19 1.97
C SER A 83 -16.83 32.06 1.13
N GLU A 84 -15.52 31.91 1.31
CA GLU A 84 -14.50 32.60 0.51
C GLU A 84 -14.62 32.24 -0.98
N MET A 85 -14.76 30.95 -1.30
CA MET A 85 -14.92 30.50 -2.69
C MET A 85 -16.24 30.95 -3.30
N THR A 86 -17.33 30.96 -2.51
CA THR A 86 -18.64 31.49 -2.93
C THR A 86 -18.54 32.96 -3.31
N GLU A 87 -17.83 33.78 -2.52
CA GLU A 87 -17.61 35.20 -2.82
C GLU A 87 -16.82 35.38 -4.11
N LYS A 88 -15.77 34.59 -4.32
CA LYS A 88 -14.93 34.64 -5.53
C LYS A 88 -15.66 34.21 -6.80
N LEU A 89 -16.47 33.14 -6.72
CA LEU A 89 -17.12 32.54 -7.88
C LEU A 89 -18.51 33.14 -8.17
N GLY A 90 -19.13 33.83 -7.20
CA GLY A 90 -20.47 34.38 -7.34
C GLY A 90 -21.58 33.34 -7.40
N ILE A 91 -21.30 32.10 -7.01
CA ILE A 91 -22.26 30.98 -6.93
C ILE A 91 -22.12 30.27 -5.58
N PRO A 92 -23.18 29.66 -5.03
CA PRO A 92 -23.09 28.90 -3.79
C PRO A 92 -22.12 27.71 -3.95
N ILE A 93 -21.17 27.59 -3.03
CA ILE A 93 -20.19 26.50 -2.98
C ILE A 93 -20.42 25.67 -1.72
N ASP A 94 -20.50 24.35 -1.87
CA ASP A 94 -20.50 23.40 -0.77
C ASP A 94 -19.14 22.67 -0.62
N PRO A 95 -18.92 21.93 0.48
CA PRO A 95 -17.64 21.25 0.70
C PRO A 95 -17.26 20.18 -0.35
N ASP A 96 -18.23 19.59 -1.06
CA ASP A 96 -17.96 18.64 -2.14
C ASP A 96 -17.55 19.38 -3.43
N ASP A 97 -18.11 20.57 -3.68
CA ASP A 97 -17.65 21.47 -4.75
C ASP A 97 -16.20 21.90 -4.53
N VAL A 98 -15.82 22.23 -3.30
CA VAL A 98 -14.42 22.57 -2.95
C VAL A 98 -13.48 21.43 -3.33
N ASN A 99 -13.81 20.19 -2.99
CA ASN A 99 -13.00 19.04 -3.37
C ASN A 99 -12.99 18.81 -4.89
N THR A 100 -14.09 19.14 -5.57
CA THR A 100 -14.19 19.06 -7.03
C THR A 100 -13.26 20.08 -7.70
N ILE A 101 -13.23 21.33 -7.22
CA ILE A 101 -12.32 22.38 -7.71
C ILE A 101 -10.86 21.95 -7.50
N PHE A 102 -10.53 21.40 -6.33
CA PHE A 102 -9.21 20.84 -6.04
C PHE A 102 -8.82 19.73 -7.04
N GLN A 103 -9.73 18.80 -7.33
CA GLN A 103 -9.49 17.73 -8.28
C GLN A 103 -9.39 18.23 -9.72
N LEU A 104 -10.21 19.20 -10.13
CA LEU A 104 -10.12 19.83 -11.45
C LEU A 104 -8.75 20.49 -11.64
N CYS A 105 -8.29 21.24 -10.63
CA CYS A 105 -6.95 21.81 -10.62
C CYS A 105 -5.88 20.73 -10.84
N ALA A 106 -5.86 19.71 -9.99
CA ALA A 106 -4.84 18.66 -10.08
C ALA A 106 -4.88 17.86 -11.41
N LEU A 107 -6.08 17.59 -11.94
CA LEU A 107 -6.24 16.83 -13.17
C LEU A 107 -5.89 17.65 -14.42
N GLU A 108 -6.25 18.94 -14.46
CA GLU A 108 -5.92 19.79 -15.60
C GLU A 108 -4.40 20.04 -15.68
N GLU A 109 -3.74 20.27 -14.55
CA GLU A 109 -2.27 20.31 -14.45
C GLU A 109 -1.61 19.02 -14.92
N ALA A 110 -2.18 17.85 -14.58
CA ALA A 110 -1.58 16.57 -14.91
C ALA A 110 -1.78 16.15 -16.39
N VAL A 111 -2.80 16.67 -17.06
CA VAL A 111 -3.21 16.24 -18.41
C VAL A 111 -2.84 17.26 -19.49
N THR A 112 -2.67 18.53 -19.12
CA THR A 112 -2.40 19.61 -20.06
C THR A 112 -1.00 20.21 -19.84
N ASP A 113 -0.42 20.78 -20.89
CA ASP A 113 0.87 21.49 -20.79
C ASP A 113 0.69 22.96 -20.33
N ARG A 114 -0.41 23.28 -19.66
CA ARG A 114 -0.74 24.64 -19.20
C ARG A 114 -1.13 24.65 -17.73
N ASP A 115 -0.88 25.78 -17.09
CA ASP A 115 -1.40 26.04 -15.76
C ASP A 115 -2.94 25.98 -15.78
N SER A 116 -3.49 25.33 -14.77
CA SER A 116 -4.93 25.15 -14.63
C SER A 116 -5.59 26.42 -14.10
N ASP A 117 -6.62 26.85 -14.84
CA ASP A 117 -7.44 27.99 -14.44
C ASP A 117 -8.16 27.74 -13.11
N TRP A 118 -8.39 26.48 -12.71
CA TRP A 118 -9.02 26.15 -11.43
C TRP A 118 -8.10 26.38 -10.22
N CYS A 119 -6.78 26.32 -10.42
CA CYS A 119 -5.83 26.47 -9.32
C CYS A 119 -5.81 27.89 -8.75
N GLN A 120 -6.27 28.90 -9.51
CA GLN A 120 -6.36 30.29 -9.04
C GLN A 120 -7.31 30.47 -7.82
N PHE A 121 -8.23 29.53 -7.61
CA PHE A 121 -9.16 29.54 -6.48
C PHE A 121 -8.57 28.91 -5.21
N LEU A 122 -7.36 28.34 -5.30
CA LEU A 122 -6.70 27.57 -4.26
C LEU A 122 -5.44 28.31 -3.81
N ASN A 123 -5.40 28.72 -2.55
CA ASN A 123 -4.19 29.21 -1.89
C ASN A 123 -3.64 28.12 -0.95
N GLU A 124 -2.46 28.35 -0.39
CA GLU A 124 -1.80 27.38 0.48
C GLU A 124 -2.63 26.99 1.71
N GLU A 125 -3.28 27.96 2.36
CA GLU A 125 -4.14 27.72 3.54
C GLU A 125 -5.35 26.85 3.18
N ASN A 126 -6.04 27.19 2.09
CA ASN A 126 -7.19 26.45 1.58
C ASN A 126 -6.79 25.03 1.20
N LEU A 127 -5.62 24.86 0.57
CA LEU A 127 -5.07 23.56 0.22
C LEU A 127 -4.80 22.70 1.46
N GLN A 128 -4.26 23.27 2.54
CA GLN A 128 -4.04 22.53 3.79
C GLN A 128 -5.36 22.03 4.39
N ILE A 129 -6.41 22.86 4.38
CA ILE A 129 -7.75 22.47 4.86
C ILE A 129 -8.32 21.31 4.01
N ILE A 130 -8.24 21.43 2.68
CA ILE A 130 -8.76 20.42 1.75
C ILE A 130 -7.99 19.11 1.87
N GLN A 131 -6.65 19.18 1.94
CA GLN A 131 -5.79 18.01 2.10
C GLN A 131 -6.08 17.31 3.42
N TYR A 132 -6.15 18.04 4.53
CA TYR A 132 -6.49 17.46 5.83
C TYR A 132 -7.89 16.84 5.85
N MET A 133 -8.88 17.48 5.22
CA MET A 133 -10.22 16.91 5.03
C MET A 133 -10.16 15.57 4.27
N ASN A 134 -9.36 15.49 3.21
CA ASN A 134 -9.17 14.28 2.42
C ASN A 134 -8.37 13.20 3.16
N ASP A 135 -7.38 13.59 3.96
CA ASP A 135 -6.61 12.69 4.81
C ASP A 135 -7.50 12.07 5.89
N LEU A 136 -8.36 12.84 6.54
CA LEU A 136 -9.36 12.30 7.47
C LEU A 136 -10.26 11.29 6.76
N LYS A 137 -10.68 11.58 5.53
CA LYS A 137 -11.49 10.64 4.74
C LYS A 137 -10.73 9.33 4.48
N GLN A 138 -9.46 9.39 4.07
CA GLN A 138 -8.67 8.18 3.81
C GLN A 138 -8.31 7.45 5.11
N TYR A 139 -8.04 8.17 6.20
CA TYR A 139 -7.65 7.59 7.48
C TYR A 139 -8.72 6.64 8.01
N TRP A 140 -9.95 7.13 8.10
CA TRP A 140 -11.08 6.36 8.62
C TRP A 140 -11.56 5.29 7.65
N LYS A 141 -11.44 5.54 6.34
CA LYS A 141 -11.93 4.61 5.33
C LYS A 141 -10.94 3.51 4.99
N LYS A 142 -9.64 3.76 5.03
CA LYS A 142 -8.61 2.84 4.47
C LYS A 142 -7.37 2.66 5.33
N ALA A 143 -7.10 3.52 6.31
CA ALA A 143 -5.93 3.42 7.17
C ALA A 143 -6.32 2.89 8.57
N TYR A 144 -5.70 3.39 9.63
CA TYR A 144 -5.77 2.88 10.99
C TYR A 144 -7.10 3.11 11.73
N GLY A 145 -8.14 3.64 11.06
CA GLY A 145 -9.42 3.90 11.71
C GLY A 145 -10.08 2.66 12.32
N TYR A 146 -9.94 1.49 11.68
CA TYR A 146 -10.59 0.25 12.11
C TYR A 146 -9.68 -0.97 11.90
N ASN A 147 -9.77 -1.99 12.76
CA ASN A 147 -8.92 -3.18 12.62
C ASN A 147 -9.13 -3.92 11.30
N ILE A 148 -10.36 -3.91 10.76
CA ILE A 148 -10.68 -4.60 9.51
C ILE A 148 -9.91 -4.04 8.31
N THR A 149 -9.60 -2.73 8.28
CA THR A 149 -8.96 -2.09 7.13
C THR A 149 -7.52 -2.56 6.92
N ALA A 150 -6.77 -2.74 8.01
CA ALA A 150 -5.44 -3.33 7.97
C ALA A 150 -5.53 -4.85 7.71
N SER A 151 -6.41 -5.54 8.43
CA SER A 151 -6.52 -7.00 8.40
C SER A 151 -6.91 -7.56 7.03
N MET A 152 -7.78 -6.86 6.29
CA MET A 152 -8.21 -7.30 4.95
C MET A 152 -7.07 -7.36 3.94
N SER A 153 -5.94 -6.69 4.18
CA SER A 153 -4.75 -6.75 3.32
C SER A 153 -3.93 -8.04 3.47
N CYS A 154 -4.33 -8.94 4.38
CA CYS A 154 -3.56 -10.14 4.69
C CYS A 154 -3.18 -11.01 3.47
N PRO A 155 -3.99 -11.14 2.39
CA PRO A 155 -3.57 -11.94 1.24
C PRO A 155 -2.30 -11.38 0.58
N LEU A 156 -2.18 -10.06 0.51
CA LEU A 156 -1.00 -9.38 -0.03
C LEU A 156 0.21 -9.56 0.87
N VAL A 157 0.04 -9.35 2.17
CA VAL A 157 1.13 -9.45 3.16
C VAL A 157 1.62 -10.90 3.27
N SER A 158 0.71 -11.87 3.33
CA SER A 158 1.05 -13.30 3.35
C SER A 158 1.81 -13.68 2.08
N GLY A 159 1.35 -13.25 0.90
CA GLY A 159 2.04 -13.48 -0.37
C GLY A 159 3.43 -12.84 -0.45
N MET A 160 3.64 -11.68 0.17
CA MET A 160 4.96 -11.04 0.28
C MET A 160 5.92 -11.90 1.11
N PHE A 161 5.50 -12.35 2.29
CA PHE A 161 6.34 -13.19 3.15
C PHE A 161 6.65 -14.54 2.52
N GLN A 162 5.67 -15.20 1.88
CA GLN A 162 5.91 -16.43 1.13
C GLN A 162 7.02 -16.27 0.08
N ARG A 163 7.05 -15.14 -0.62
CA ARG A 163 8.11 -14.84 -1.60
C ARG A 163 9.47 -14.62 -0.95
N PHE A 164 9.52 -13.95 0.21
CA PHE A 164 10.77 -13.81 0.96
C PHE A 164 11.32 -15.18 1.38
N GLU A 165 10.48 -16.03 1.97
CA GLU A 165 10.87 -17.40 2.37
C GLU A 165 11.32 -18.25 1.17
N ASP A 166 10.62 -18.15 0.03
CA ASP A 166 11.01 -18.86 -1.18
C ASP A 166 12.39 -18.45 -1.69
N VAL A 167 12.72 -17.16 -1.63
CA VAL A 167 14.04 -16.64 -2.02
C VAL A 167 15.11 -17.09 -1.04
N ILE A 168 14.86 -16.99 0.26
CA ILE A 168 15.76 -17.43 1.32
C ILE A 168 16.09 -18.92 1.15
N ARG A 169 15.06 -19.77 1.03
CA ARG A 169 15.20 -21.22 0.82
C ARG A 169 15.98 -21.55 -0.45
N LYS A 170 15.72 -20.86 -1.57
CA LYS A 170 16.46 -21.08 -2.83
C LYS A 170 17.93 -20.70 -2.69
N ASN A 171 18.22 -19.58 -2.05
CA ASN A 171 19.58 -19.12 -1.81
C ASN A 171 20.33 -20.07 -0.89
N GLU A 172 19.66 -20.68 0.08
CA GLU A 172 20.23 -21.71 0.96
C GLU A 172 20.45 -23.04 0.25
N ALA A 173 19.47 -23.54 -0.50
CA ALA A 173 19.56 -24.81 -1.23
C ALA A 173 20.61 -24.79 -2.35
N GLY A 174 20.83 -23.64 -3.01
CA GLY A 174 21.89 -23.49 -4.03
C GLY A 174 23.32 -23.63 -3.50
N LYS A 175 23.51 -23.68 -2.17
CA LYS A 175 24.82 -23.77 -1.52
C LYS A 175 25.34 -25.20 -1.37
N ASP A 176 24.45 -26.20 -1.39
CA ASP A 176 24.85 -27.62 -1.30
C ASP A 176 25.67 -28.10 -2.52
N HIS A 177 25.67 -27.33 -3.62
CA HIS A 177 26.40 -27.66 -4.85
C HIS A 177 27.71 -26.89 -5.06
N ASN A 178 28.04 -25.90 -4.22
CA ASN A 178 29.21 -25.03 -4.46
C ASN A 178 30.24 -25.00 -3.31
N CYS A 179 30.01 -25.78 -2.24
CA CYS A 179 30.98 -25.94 -1.14
C CYS A 179 31.56 -27.36 -1.03
N SER A 180 31.55 -28.15 -2.12
CA SER A 180 32.07 -29.53 -2.09
C SER A 180 33.58 -29.65 -2.35
N ASN A 181 34.30 -28.57 -2.69
CA ASN A 181 35.68 -28.68 -3.18
C ASN A 181 36.73 -27.81 -2.44
N PHE A 182 36.41 -27.13 -1.32
CA PHE A 182 37.42 -26.27 -0.67
C PHE A 182 37.33 -26.10 0.85
N CYS A 183 36.62 -26.95 1.58
CA CYS A 183 36.54 -26.85 3.05
C CYS A 183 37.10 -28.07 3.78
N ASP A 184 38.17 -28.68 3.25
CA ASP A 184 38.90 -29.74 3.93
C ASP A 184 40.40 -29.39 3.97
N SER A 185 40.73 -28.38 4.76
CA SER A 185 42.11 -28.09 5.18
C SER A 185 42.02 -27.43 6.55
N GLY A 186 42.39 -28.22 7.55
CA GLY A 186 41.97 -28.07 8.93
C GLY A 186 42.36 -26.79 9.64
N ASP A 187 41.56 -26.45 10.64
CA ASP A 187 42.06 -25.91 11.90
C ASP A 187 41.17 -26.37 13.06
N ASN A 188 41.80 -26.90 14.10
CA ASN A 188 41.13 -27.32 15.33
C ASN A 188 41.00 -26.09 16.23
N GLY A 189 39.94 -25.32 16.03
CA GLY A 189 39.57 -24.19 16.88
C GLY A 189 38.20 -24.40 17.51
N GLU A 190 38.17 -24.78 18.79
CA GLU A 190 36.97 -24.69 19.63
C GLU A 190 36.62 -23.21 19.83
N GLY A 191 35.69 -22.72 19.02
CA GLY A 191 35.06 -21.41 19.15
C GLY A 191 33.56 -21.56 18.90
N GLY A 192 32.81 -21.83 19.97
CA GLY A 192 31.36 -21.88 19.95
C GLY A 192 30.75 -20.51 19.68
N GLY A 193 30.44 -20.26 18.42
CA GLY A 193 29.53 -19.22 17.95
C GLY A 193 28.90 -19.75 16.68
N SER A 194 27.66 -20.21 16.76
CA SER A 194 26.84 -20.46 15.56
C SER A 194 26.46 -19.11 14.97
N ASP A 195 27.44 -18.40 14.40
CA ASP A 195 27.17 -17.27 13.52
C ASP A 195 26.56 -17.88 12.26
N ASP A 196 25.23 -17.82 12.17
CA ASP A 196 24.50 -18.18 10.97
C ASP A 196 25.11 -17.36 9.81
N PRO A 197 25.75 -18.00 8.81
CA PRO A 197 26.56 -17.30 7.84
C PRO A 197 25.77 -16.35 6.92
N PHE A 198 24.43 -16.30 7.05
CA PHE A 198 23.57 -15.46 6.23
C PHE A 198 22.43 -14.82 7.01
N SER A 199 22.70 -13.69 7.66
CA SER A 199 21.62 -12.82 8.17
C SER A 199 20.96 -12.05 7.03
N TYR A 200 19.66 -12.26 6.79
CA TYR A 200 18.86 -11.47 5.86
C TYR A 200 18.33 -10.19 6.54
N TYR A 201 18.23 -9.10 5.77
CA TYR A 201 17.68 -7.84 6.23
C TYR A 201 16.61 -7.30 5.28
N VAL A 202 15.66 -6.57 5.85
CA VAL A 202 14.57 -5.89 5.15
C VAL A 202 14.76 -4.39 5.28
N LYS A 203 14.61 -3.69 4.14
CA LYS A 203 14.54 -2.24 4.06
C LYS A 203 13.26 -1.87 3.31
N VAL A 204 12.50 -0.92 3.85
CA VAL A 204 11.25 -0.47 3.23
C VAL A 204 11.42 0.98 2.77
N LEU A 205 11.04 1.23 1.52
CA LEU A 205 10.97 2.56 0.93
C LEU A 205 9.52 2.85 0.56
N VAL A 206 9.04 4.03 0.95
CA VAL A 206 7.73 4.56 0.56
C VAL A 206 7.98 5.85 -0.20
N ASN A 207 7.60 5.88 -1.48
CA ASN A 207 7.88 7.00 -2.39
C ASN A 207 9.36 7.43 -2.35
N GLU A 208 10.27 6.47 -2.56
CA GLU A 208 11.74 6.65 -2.54
C GLU A 208 12.36 7.06 -1.19
N VAL A 209 11.54 7.24 -0.15
CA VAL A 209 12.02 7.59 1.20
C VAL A 209 12.10 6.33 2.05
N THR A 210 13.27 6.11 2.66
CA THR A 210 13.45 5.02 3.61
C THR A 210 12.66 5.31 4.89
N ILE A 211 11.87 4.33 5.35
CA ILE A 211 11.09 4.45 6.57
C ILE A 211 11.72 3.67 7.73
N GLU A 212 11.49 4.15 8.95
CA GLU A 212 11.78 3.38 10.16
C GLU A 212 10.78 2.23 10.30
N ILE A 213 11.29 1.03 10.56
CA ILE A 213 10.50 -0.19 10.67
C ILE A 213 10.16 -0.43 12.15
N PRO A 214 8.88 -0.40 12.56
CA PRO A 214 8.48 -0.53 13.97
C PRO A 214 8.93 -1.82 14.66
N ALA A 215 9.22 -2.87 13.91
CA ALA A 215 9.67 -4.15 14.45
C ALA A 215 11.06 -4.06 15.14
N CYS A 216 11.90 -3.12 14.69
CA CYS A 216 13.29 -2.99 15.14
C CYS A 216 13.71 -1.54 15.43
N ASN A 217 12.84 -0.55 15.22
CA ASN A 217 13.12 0.88 15.36
C ASN A 217 14.37 1.31 14.58
N ASP A 218 14.53 0.75 13.39
CA ASP A 218 15.63 1.04 12.47
C ASP A 218 15.12 0.98 11.02
N THR A 219 15.86 1.58 10.12
CA THR A 219 15.64 1.56 8.67
C THR A 219 16.08 0.24 8.01
N LEU A 220 16.91 -0.55 8.69
CA LEU A 220 17.38 -1.85 8.24
C LEU A 220 17.09 -2.91 9.31
N CYS A 221 16.13 -3.79 9.04
CA CYS A 221 15.61 -4.74 10.02
C CYS A 221 16.10 -6.16 9.75
N ARG A 222 16.52 -6.92 10.78
CA ARG A 222 16.74 -8.36 10.60
C ARG A 222 15.44 -9.03 10.17
N TYR A 223 15.52 -9.91 9.18
CA TYR A 223 14.35 -10.55 8.59
C TYR A 223 13.53 -11.33 9.63
N GLU A 224 14.18 -12.09 10.51
CA GLU A 224 13.50 -12.86 11.57
C GLU A 224 12.67 -11.95 12.48
N GLN A 225 13.25 -10.84 12.93
CA GLN A 225 12.56 -9.85 13.77
C GLN A 225 11.38 -9.20 13.04
N PHE A 226 11.56 -8.87 11.76
CA PHE A 226 10.49 -8.35 10.90
C PHE A 226 9.36 -9.37 10.71
N ARG A 227 9.71 -10.63 10.43
CA ARG A 227 8.80 -11.75 10.22
C ARG A 227 7.97 -12.06 11.47
N ASP A 228 8.62 -12.08 12.62
CA ASP A 228 7.99 -12.34 13.92
C ASP A 228 6.99 -11.25 14.30
N PHE A 229 7.32 -9.99 14.01
CA PHE A 229 6.43 -8.86 14.30
C PHE A 229 5.13 -8.93 13.47
N TYR A 230 5.23 -9.24 12.18
CA TYR A 230 4.09 -9.29 11.26
C TYR A 230 3.44 -10.68 11.12
N LYS A 231 3.87 -11.68 11.89
CA LYS A 231 3.37 -13.07 11.77
C LYS A 231 1.85 -13.23 11.84
N HIS A 232 1.19 -12.39 12.63
CA HIS A 232 -0.26 -12.40 12.79
C HIS A 232 -1.01 -12.01 11.50
N TYR A 233 -0.41 -11.17 10.65
CA TYR A 233 -0.94 -10.86 9.33
C TYR A 233 -0.51 -11.88 8.27
N ALA A 234 0.66 -12.51 8.43
CA ALA A 234 1.27 -13.36 7.43
C ALA A 234 0.80 -14.82 7.47
N ASP A 235 0.61 -15.40 8.66
CA ASP A 235 0.51 -16.86 8.84
C ASP A 235 -0.92 -17.41 8.77
N HIS A 236 -1.88 -16.63 9.24
CA HIS A 236 -3.26 -17.07 9.44
C HIS A 236 -4.24 -16.19 8.67
N CYS A 237 -3.93 -15.89 7.42
CA CYS A 237 -4.81 -15.11 6.57
C CYS A 237 -6.02 -15.94 6.11
N ASP A 238 -7.11 -15.89 6.87
CA ASP A 238 -8.43 -16.32 6.42
C ASP A 238 -9.24 -15.11 5.93
N PHE A 239 -8.95 -14.67 4.70
CA PHE A 239 -9.62 -13.52 4.11
C PHE A 239 -11.14 -13.69 4.02
N HIS A 240 -11.61 -14.89 3.63
CA HIS A 240 -13.04 -15.15 3.48
C HIS A 240 -13.76 -15.18 4.83
N GLY A 241 -13.15 -15.77 5.87
CA GLY A 241 -13.69 -15.72 7.23
C GLY A 241 -13.71 -14.30 7.80
N LEU A 242 -12.62 -13.55 7.63
CA LEU A 242 -12.51 -12.15 8.06
C LEU A 242 -13.58 -11.26 7.41
N CYS A 243 -13.85 -11.49 6.12
CA CYS A 243 -14.73 -10.66 5.32
C CYS A 243 -16.19 -11.12 5.27
N ARG A 244 -16.54 -12.18 6.00
CA ARG A 244 -17.92 -12.64 6.13
C ARG A 244 -18.74 -11.67 6.98
N VAL A 245 -19.94 -11.33 6.53
CA VAL A 245 -20.92 -10.54 7.30
C VAL A 245 -21.64 -11.48 8.27
N ASP A 246 -21.63 -11.19 9.57
CA ASP A 246 -22.38 -11.97 10.55
C ASP A 246 -23.76 -11.33 10.78
N GLU A 247 -24.83 -11.91 10.24
CA GLU A 247 -26.20 -11.37 10.29
C GLU A 247 -26.77 -11.18 11.71
N ASN A 248 -26.15 -11.79 12.73
CA ASN A 248 -26.63 -11.80 14.12
C ASN A 248 -25.87 -10.85 15.07
N LYS A 249 -24.88 -10.11 14.57
CA LYS A 249 -24.20 -9.08 15.33
C LYS A 249 -24.48 -7.75 14.66
N HIS A 250 -24.94 -6.76 15.42
CA HIS A 250 -24.64 -5.38 15.04
C HIS A 250 -23.10 -5.32 15.07
N ASP A 251 -22.47 -5.37 13.91
CA ASP A 251 -21.02 -5.31 13.78
C ASP A 251 -20.57 -3.95 14.35
N GLU A 252 -20.21 -3.94 15.63
CA GLU A 252 -19.60 -2.80 16.30
C GLU A 252 -18.23 -2.56 15.67
N LEU A 253 -18.02 -1.31 15.25
CA LEU A 253 -16.81 -0.80 14.61
C LEU A 253 -15.64 -0.63 15.59
#